data_AF-A0A8I6XDB6-F1
#
_entry.id   AF-A0A8I6XDB6-F1
#
_cell.length_a   1.000
_cell.length_b   1.000
_cell.length_c   1.000
_cell.angle_alpha   90.00
_cell.angle_beta   90.00
_cell.angle_gamma   90.00
#
_symmetry.space_group_name_H-M   'P 1'
#
loop_
_entity.id
_entity.type
_entity.pdbx_description
1 polymer ?
#
loop_
_entity_poly.entity_id
_entity_poly.type
_entity_poly.pdbx_seq_one_letter_code
_entity_poly.pdbx_strand_id
1 'polypeptide(L)'
;MCRCVIRVQSAAVGRRRGLHCHCHCQGEALAPPLPSSSPAPAHPSAPASGPCHRARVVVVPSAMASSWALLAAVLLTTHAVAAVSGTRAAADATRLPSSEPGFREAPAFRNGDGCAPRGAGERVHIAMTLDANYLRGTVAAVFSILQHTACPEDVSFHFLAARRRDADAVRATFPYLDPSVYIFDPARVSGRISRSVRHALDQPLNYARIYLADTLPRAVRRVIYLDSDVVVVDDVRKLWSVDLDAGGGHVVAAPEYCHTNFTKYFTDAFWSDPRLSATFRQGPHRRRRPCYFNTGVMVIDVARWRAGGYSRRVEEWMAVQKEEKRIYSLGSLPPFLLVLAGEIMPVDHRWNQHGLGGDNAEGRCRSLHPGPISLLHWSGKGKPWLRLDTRKPCTVDYLWEPYDLYKAAAATAIEE
;
A
#
# COMPACT_ATOMS: atom_id res chain seq x y z
N MET A 1 -8.04 -17.84 20.84
CA MET A 1 -7.65 -16.78 19.88
C MET A 1 -6.33 -16.14 20.32
N CYS A 2 -5.25 -16.24 19.55
CA CYS A 2 -4.00 -15.53 19.87
C CYS A 2 -4.02 -14.14 19.21
N ARG A 3 -3.75 -13.08 19.97
CA ARG A 3 -3.58 -11.72 19.44
C ARG A 3 -2.09 -11.38 19.42
N CYS A 4 -1.59 -10.91 18.28
CA CYS A 4 -0.25 -10.37 18.16
C CYS A 4 -0.33 -8.84 18.28
N VAL A 5 0.38 -8.26 19.25
CA VAL A 5 0.44 -6.82 19.48
C VAL A 5 1.88 -6.36 19.29
N ILE A 6 2.12 -5.54 18.28
CA ILE A 6 3.43 -4.90 18.07
C ILE A 6 3.51 -3.69 19.00
N ARG A 7 4.36 -3.75 20.03
CA ARG A 7 4.73 -2.60 20.86
C ARG A 7 6.13 -2.14 20.49
N VAL A 8 6.26 -0.89 20.06
CA VAL A 8 7.55 -0.22 19.87
C VAL A 8 7.87 0.53 21.16
N GLN A 9 8.86 0.07 21.92
CA GLN A 9 9.40 0.85 23.05
C GLN A 9 10.45 1.85 22.53
N SER A 10 10.31 3.11 22.93
CA SER A 10 11.32 4.15 22.68
C SER A 10 12.50 3.91 23.63
N ALA A 11 13.71 3.76 23.07
CA ALA A 11 14.95 3.78 23.85
C ALA A 11 15.75 5.04 23.48
N ALA A 12 16.30 5.68 24.51
CA ALA A 12 17.24 6.79 24.36
C ALA A 12 18.48 6.37 23.56
N VAL A 13 19.11 7.38 22.94
CA VAL A 13 20.23 7.28 21.99
C VAL A 13 21.31 6.31 22.47
N GLY A 14 21.63 5.30 21.66
CA GLY A 14 22.86 4.50 21.81
C GLY A 14 22.75 2.98 21.98
N ARG A 15 21.55 2.35 21.97
CA ARG A 15 21.45 0.87 21.97
C ARG A 15 20.59 0.34 20.80
N ARG A 16 21.00 -0.81 20.25
CA ARG A 16 20.32 -1.51 19.14
C ARG A 16 18.85 -1.76 19.49
N ARG A 17 17.96 -1.47 18.54
CA ARG A 17 16.52 -1.75 18.65
C ARG A 17 16.29 -3.25 18.54
N GLY A 18 15.68 -3.86 19.54
CA GLY A 18 15.08 -5.19 19.43
C GLY A 18 13.58 -5.06 19.22
N LEU A 19 13.03 -5.71 18.19
CA LEU A 19 11.60 -5.97 18.11
C LEU A 19 11.29 -7.22 18.94
N HIS A 20 10.45 -7.08 19.96
CA HIS A 20 9.91 -8.23 20.69
C HIS A 20 8.45 -8.46 20.28
N CYS A 21 8.18 -9.61 19.67
CA CYS A 21 6.81 -10.10 19.48
C CYS A 21 6.39 -10.88 20.73
N HIS A 22 5.32 -10.44 21.39
CA HIS A 22 4.65 -11.24 22.42
C HIS A 22 3.34 -11.78 21.87
N CYS A 23 3.25 -13.11 21.77
CA CYS A 23 2.01 -13.82 21.48
C CYS A 23 1.31 -14.14 22.80
N HIS A 24 0.13 -13.56 23.04
CA HIS A 24 -0.77 -14.01 24.10
C HIS A 24 -1.78 -14.98 23.50
N CYS A 25 -1.72 -16.24 23.93
CA CYS A 25 -2.75 -17.23 23.66
C CYS A 25 -3.60 -17.40 24.93
N GLN A 26 -4.87 -17.02 24.87
CA GLN A 26 -5.84 -17.40 25.89
C GLN A 26 -6.30 -18.83 25.60
N GLY A 27 -5.95 -19.75 26.51
CA GLY A 27 -6.57 -21.07 26.59
C GLY A 27 -7.86 -20.98 27.41
N GLU A 28 -8.94 -21.57 26.90
CA GLU A 28 -10.15 -21.82 27.67
C GLU A 28 -9.82 -22.86 28.76
N ALA A 29 -9.89 -22.44 30.02
CA ALA A 29 -9.88 -23.35 31.15
C ALA A 29 -11.31 -23.85 31.38
N LEU A 30 -11.50 -25.16 31.22
CA LEU A 30 -12.68 -25.90 31.65
C LEU A 30 -12.90 -25.70 33.16
N ALA A 31 -14.11 -25.32 33.56
CA ALA A 31 -14.53 -25.19 34.94
C ALA A 31 -14.88 -26.55 35.58
N PRO A 32 -14.60 -26.74 36.87
CA PRO A 32 -15.38 -27.64 37.73
C PRO A 32 -16.08 -26.88 38.89
N PRO A 33 -17.03 -27.53 39.60
CA PRO A 33 -18.20 -26.86 40.17
C PRO A 33 -18.04 -26.34 41.61
N LEU A 34 -19.01 -25.50 42.01
CA LEU A 34 -19.23 -24.89 43.34
C LEU A 34 -19.41 -25.91 44.48
N PRO A 35 -19.23 -25.47 45.75
CA PRO A 35 -20.43 -25.27 46.58
C PRO A 35 -20.43 -24.01 47.49
N SER A 36 -21.52 -23.92 48.25
CA SER A 36 -22.29 -22.83 48.87
C SER A 36 -21.80 -22.16 50.18
N SER A 37 -22.45 -21.01 50.46
CA SER A 37 -22.95 -20.43 51.74
C SER A 37 -22.06 -19.52 52.64
N SER A 38 -22.62 -18.33 52.92
CA SER A 38 -22.20 -17.11 53.68
C SER A 38 -22.16 -17.25 55.24
N PRO A 39 -22.04 -16.18 56.10
CA PRO A 39 -21.55 -14.77 55.97
C PRO A 39 -20.58 -14.26 57.12
N ALA A 40 -19.94 -13.08 56.88
CA ALA A 40 -19.39 -11.94 57.72
C ALA A 40 -19.29 -11.98 59.29
N PRO A 41 -18.48 -11.14 60.04
CA PRO A 41 -18.17 -9.70 59.77
C PRO A 41 -16.81 -9.03 60.26
N ALA A 42 -16.58 -7.79 59.76
CA ALA A 42 -16.02 -6.53 60.34
C ALA A 42 -14.54 -6.29 60.80
N HIS A 43 -13.86 -5.40 60.03
CA HIS A 43 -12.99 -4.20 60.37
C HIS A 43 -11.66 -4.30 61.17
N PRO A 44 -10.78 -3.25 61.17
CA PRO A 44 -10.33 -2.32 60.12
C PRO A 44 -8.78 -2.14 60.06
N SER A 45 -8.21 -1.60 58.97
CA SER A 45 -7.02 -0.69 59.01
C SER A 45 -6.53 -0.27 57.61
N ALA A 46 -6.42 1.04 57.41
CA ALA A 46 -5.53 1.71 56.45
C ALA A 46 -4.38 2.35 57.25
N PRO A 47 -3.23 2.75 56.66
CA PRO A 47 -3.19 4.01 55.93
C PRO A 47 -2.17 4.10 54.75
N ALA A 48 -2.27 5.26 54.08
CA ALA A 48 -1.19 6.06 53.49
C ALA A 48 -0.81 5.89 52.00
N SER A 49 -1.22 6.94 51.27
CA SER A 49 -0.73 7.46 50.00
C SER A 49 0.68 8.07 50.05
N GLY A 50 1.44 8.00 48.94
CA GLY A 50 2.60 8.86 48.68
C GLY A 50 3.16 8.70 47.24
N PRO A 51 3.59 9.77 46.55
CA PRO A 51 3.67 9.84 45.08
C PRO A 51 5.07 9.62 44.50
N CYS A 52 5.19 9.27 43.22
CA CYS A 52 6.47 9.29 42.50
C CYS A 52 6.43 10.19 41.25
N HIS A 53 6.97 11.39 41.47
CA HIS A 53 7.57 12.41 40.61
C HIS A 53 7.31 12.48 39.09
N ARG A 54 6.74 13.64 38.72
CA ARG A 54 6.90 14.33 37.43
C ARG A 54 8.36 14.74 37.23
N ALA A 55 8.97 14.38 36.10
CA ALA A 55 10.15 15.06 35.58
C ALA A 55 9.70 16.18 34.62
N ARG A 56 9.84 17.43 35.05
CA ARG A 56 9.88 18.61 34.17
C ARG A 56 11.28 18.66 33.57
N VAL A 57 11.40 18.71 32.24
CA VAL A 57 12.63 19.16 31.59
C VAL A 57 12.43 20.63 31.23
N VAL A 58 13.22 21.47 31.89
CA VAL A 58 13.37 22.90 31.64
C VAL A 58 14.32 23.06 30.45
N VAL A 59 13.89 23.79 29.43
CA VAL A 59 14.75 24.25 28.34
C VAL A 59 15.32 25.61 28.74
N VAL A 60 16.64 25.71 28.86
CA VAL A 60 17.38 26.97 28.95
C VAL A 60 17.96 27.27 27.56
N PRO A 61 17.79 28.47 26.98
CA PRO A 61 18.39 28.81 25.70
C PRO A 61 19.82 29.33 25.92
N SER A 62 20.79 28.82 25.16
CA SER A 62 22.10 29.46 25.02
C SER A 62 22.23 30.13 23.67
N ALA A 63 22.74 31.35 23.75
CA ALA A 63 22.70 32.41 22.77
C ALA A 63 23.62 32.21 21.54
N MET A 64 23.37 33.10 20.58
CA MET A 64 24.10 33.34 19.35
C MET A 64 25.61 33.55 19.54
N ALA A 65 26.37 33.14 18.54
CA ALA A 65 27.53 33.90 18.06
C ALA A 65 27.67 33.70 16.54
N SER A 66 27.35 34.78 15.82
CA SER A 66 27.76 35.09 14.46
C SER A 66 29.28 35.16 14.33
N SER A 67 29.83 34.92 13.12
CA SER A 67 30.74 35.86 12.44
C SER A 67 31.41 35.32 11.16
N TRP A 68 31.11 36.02 10.05
CA TRP A 68 31.97 36.46 8.92
C TRP A 68 32.73 35.40 8.08
N ALA A 69 32.39 35.22 6.78
CA ALA A 69 32.88 35.98 5.59
C ALA A 69 34.12 35.26 4.97
N LEU A 70 34.41 35.12 3.67
CA LEU A 70 34.12 35.83 2.41
C LEU A 70 34.56 34.97 1.18
N LEU A 71 34.07 35.33 -0.02
CA LEU A 71 34.67 35.26 -1.39
C LEU A 71 34.93 33.88 -2.05
N ALA A 72 34.22 33.52 -3.14
CA ALA A 72 34.46 33.83 -4.58
C ALA A 72 35.60 32.97 -5.20
N ALA A 73 35.61 32.44 -6.43
CA ALA A 73 34.87 32.70 -7.66
C ALA A 73 34.94 31.49 -8.63
N VAL A 74 34.20 31.64 -9.73
CA VAL A 74 33.98 30.87 -10.97
C VAL A 74 35.23 30.34 -11.69
N LEU A 75 35.12 29.16 -12.34
CA LEU A 75 35.63 28.92 -13.71
C LEU A 75 35.02 27.65 -14.36
N LEU A 76 34.46 27.85 -15.56
CA LEU A 76 34.09 26.81 -16.52
C LEU A 76 35.34 26.18 -17.15
N THR A 77 35.30 24.89 -17.49
CA THR A 77 35.82 24.39 -18.77
C THR A 77 35.02 23.17 -19.26
N THR A 78 34.90 23.12 -20.58
CA THR A 78 34.10 22.23 -21.41
C THR A 78 34.99 21.24 -22.19
N HIS A 79 34.44 20.04 -22.42
CA HIS A 79 34.65 19.12 -23.55
C HIS A 79 35.97 18.33 -23.68
N ALA A 80 35.83 17.01 -23.71
CA ALA A 80 36.50 16.15 -24.70
C ALA A 80 35.63 14.93 -25.00
N VAL A 81 35.17 14.85 -26.25
CA VAL A 81 34.56 13.69 -26.90
C VAL A 81 35.69 12.84 -27.45
N ALA A 82 35.66 11.53 -27.21
CA ALA A 82 36.44 10.57 -27.98
C ALA A 82 35.53 9.40 -28.38
N ALA A 83 35.22 9.36 -29.67
CA ALA A 83 34.63 8.23 -30.35
C ALA A 83 35.70 7.16 -30.60
N VAL A 84 35.40 5.90 -30.32
CA VAL A 84 36.10 4.75 -30.91
C VAL A 84 35.05 3.85 -31.54
N SER A 85 35.17 3.72 -32.86
CA SER A 85 34.41 2.81 -33.70
C SER A 85 35.11 1.44 -33.76
N GLY A 86 34.30 0.38 -33.76
CA GLY A 86 34.56 -0.84 -34.53
C GLY A 86 35.17 -2.02 -33.79
N THR A 87 34.38 -3.08 -33.61
CA THR A 87 34.57 -4.36 -34.33
C THR A 87 33.41 -5.32 -34.00
N ARG A 88 32.82 -5.90 -35.05
CA ARG A 88 31.96 -7.09 -34.97
C ARG A 88 32.88 -8.31 -34.84
N ALA A 89 32.62 -9.17 -33.87
CA ALA A 89 33.12 -10.54 -33.83
C ALA A 89 31.98 -11.47 -33.40
N ALA A 90 32.07 -12.70 -33.91
CA ALA A 90 31.00 -13.65 -34.14
C ALA A 90 30.36 -14.23 -32.88
N ALA A 91 29.16 -14.77 -33.08
CA ALA A 91 28.39 -15.54 -32.14
C ALA A 91 29.20 -16.73 -31.60
N ASP A 92 29.26 -16.82 -30.27
CA ASP A 92 29.36 -18.09 -29.57
C ASP A 92 28.29 -18.08 -28.47
N ALA A 93 27.32 -18.99 -28.58
CA ALA A 93 26.16 -19.06 -27.72
C ALA A 93 26.54 -19.79 -26.41
N THR A 94 27.40 -19.18 -25.61
CA THR A 94 27.47 -19.51 -24.19
C THR A 94 26.23 -18.94 -23.53
N ARG A 95 25.35 -19.81 -23.02
CA ARG A 95 24.27 -19.41 -22.11
C ARG A 95 24.91 -18.77 -20.88
N LEU A 96 25.05 -17.44 -20.90
CA LEU A 96 25.22 -16.65 -19.69
C LEU A 96 24.07 -17.02 -18.75
N PRO A 97 24.34 -17.31 -17.46
CA PRO A 97 23.28 -17.42 -16.48
C PRO A 97 22.51 -16.10 -16.55
N SER A 98 21.19 -16.15 -16.67
CA SER A 98 20.34 -14.97 -16.60
C SER A 98 20.59 -14.28 -15.25
N SER A 99 21.48 -13.27 -15.25
CA SER A 99 21.94 -12.55 -14.07
C SER A 99 20.94 -11.49 -13.63
N GLU A 100 19.65 -11.84 -13.64
CA GLU A 100 18.64 -11.04 -12.95
C GLU A 100 18.63 -11.49 -11.49
N PRO A 101 18.78 -10.57 -10.53
CA PRO A 101 18.74 -10.92 -9.12
C PRO A 101 17.37 -11.53 -8.78
N GLY A 102 17.37 -12.83 -8.48
CA GLY A 102 16.17 -13.60 -8.21
C GLY A 102 15.61 -13.38 -6.81
N PHE A 103 14.38 -13.81 -6.59
CA PHE A 103 13.81 -13.90 -5.24
C PHE A 103 14.15 -15.26 -4.61
N ARG A 104 14.13 -15.31 -3.28
CA ARG A 104 14.10 -16.55 -2.50
C ARG A 104 12.70 -17.14 -2.61
N GLU A 105 12.62 -18.46 -2.74
CA GLU A 105 11.34 -19.16 -2.65
C GLU A 105 10.71 -18.88 -1.28
N ALA A 106 9.44 -18.50 -1.30
CA ALA A 106 8.67 -18.22 -0.09
C ALA A 106 8.25 -19.54 0.58
N PRO A 107 8.19 -19.59 1.92
CA PRO A 107 7.58 -20.73 2.60
C PRO A 107 6.10 -20.87 2.19
N ALA A 108 5.62 -22.12 2.10
CA ALA A 108 4.21 -22.39 1.87
C ALA A 108 3.41 -22.31 3.17
N PHE A 109 2.26 -21.64 3.13
CA PHE A 109 1.31 -21.56 4.24
C PHE A 109 0.07 -22.42 3.95
N ARG A 110 -0.55 -22.96 4.99
CA ARG A 110 -1.74 -23.83 4.90
C ARG A 110 -2.93 -23.21 5.62
N ASN A 111 -4.13 -23.57 5.18
CA ASN A 111 -5.36 -23.21 5.86
C ASN A 111 -5.34 -23.70 7.32
N GLY A 112 -5.72 -22.82 8.25
CA GLY A 112 -5.95 -23.19 9.65
C GLY A 112 -7.32 -23.86 9.86
N ASP A 113 -7.56 -24.34 11.08
CA ASP A 113 -8.74 -25.15 11.44
C ASP A 113 -10.10 -24.46 11.19
N GLY A 114 -10.13 -23.12 11.14
CA GLY A 114 -11.33 -22.33 10.91
C GLY A 114 -11.65 -22.06 9.43
N CYS A 115 -10.92 -22.66 8.49
CA CYS A 115 -11.12 -22.48 7.05
C CYS A 115 -12.11 -23.50 6.49
N ALA A 116 -12.84 -23.10 5.44
CA ALA A 116 -13.71 -24.04 4.74
C ALA A 116 -12.89 -25.15 4.06
N PRO A 117 -13.46 -26.35 3.84
CA PRO A 117 -12.82 -27.37 3.04
C PRO A 117 -12.45 -26.83 1.66
N ARG A 118 -11.31 -27.28 1.13
CA ARG A 118 -10.76 -26.82 -0.14
C ARG A 118 -11.80 -26.93 -1.26
N GLY A 119 -12.16 -25.81 -1.88
CA GLY A 119 -13.14 -25.75 -2.97
C GLY A 119 -14.61 -25.63 -2.56
N ALA A 120 -14.91 -25.63 -1.26
CA ALA A 120 -16.27 -25.45 -0.74
C ALA A 120 -16.59 -24.00 -0.29
N GLY A 121 -15.56 -23.17 -0.05
CA GLY A 121 -15.70 -21.79 0.40
C GLY A 121 -15.57 -20.74 -0.72
N GLU A 122 -16.08 -19.53 -0.46
CA GLU A 122 -15.83 -18.35 -1.31
C GLU A 122 -14.33 -18.00 -1.26
N ARG A 123 -13.71 -17.86 -2.44
CA ARG A 123 -12.31 -17.44 -2.55
C ARG A 123 -12.16 -15.94 -2.36
N VAL A 124 -11.10 -15.53 -1.66
CA VAL A 124 -10.72 -14.12 -1.56
C VAL A 124 -9.91 -13.76 -2.80
N HIS A 125 -10.50 -12.96 -3.68
CA HIS A 125 -9.84 -12.49 -4.90
C HIS A 125 -9.03 -11.23 -4.61
N ILE A 126 -7.72 -11.27 -4.83
CA ILE A 126 -6.82 -10.13 -4.73
C ILE A 126 -6.33 -9.77 -6.13
N ALA A 127 -6.44 -8.50 -6.50
CA ALA A 127 -5.90 -7.98 -7.75
C ALA A 127 -4.79 -6.96 -7.50
N MET A 128 -3.73 -7.06 -8.31
CA MET A 128 -2.58 -6.17 -8.24
C MET A 128 -2.05 -5.87 -9.64
N THR A 129 -1.38 -4.74 -9.79
CA THR A 129 -0.55 -4.50 -10.98
C THR A 129 0.81 -5.17 -10.84
N LEU A 130 1.40 -5.59 -11.96
CA LEU A 130 2.70 -6.23 -11.97
C LEU A 130 3.62 -5.56 -13.00
N ASP A 131 4.67 -4.91 -12.49
CA ASP A 131 5.73 -4.28 -13.26
C ASP A 131 7.09 -4.50 -12.59
N ALA A 132 8.18 -4.48 -13.36
CA ALA A 132 9.51 -4.75 -12.81
C ALA A 132 10.00 -3.72 -11.79
N ASN A 133 9.60 -2.45 -11.87
CA ASN A 133 10.07 -1.42 -10.93
C ASN A 133 9.46 -1.62 -9.53
N TYR A 134 8.28 -2.25 -9.47
CA TYR A 134 7.58 -2.54 -8.23
C TYR A 134 7.50 -4.04 -7.91
N LEU A 135 8.11 -4.92 -8.71
CA LEU A 135 8.04 -6.38 -8.53
C LEU A 135 8.48 -6.82 -7.13
N ARG A 136 9.55 -6.21 -6.58
CA ARG A 136 10.01 -6.47 -5.21
C ARG A 136 8.95 -6.10 -4.16
N GLY A 137 8.24 -5.01 -4.38
CA GLY A 137 7.09 -4.63 -3.56
C GLY A 137 5.93 -5.63 -3.71
N THR A 138 5.58 -6.02 -4.93
CA THR A 138 4.50 -6.99 -5.19
C THR A 138 4.78 -8.33 -4.51
N VAL A 139 6.02 -8.82 -4.59
CA VAL A 139 6.43 -10.06 -3.90
C VAL A 139 6.26 -9.93 -2.38
N ALA A 140 6.72 -8.82 -1.78
CA ALA A 140 6.54 -8.58 -0.36
C ALA A 140 5.05 -8.49 0.05
N ALA A 141 4.22 -7.85 -0.78
CA ALA A 141 2.78 -7.76 -0.55
C ALA A 141 2.11 -9.15 -0.57
N VAL A 142 2.36 -9.96 -1.61
CA VAL A 142 1.85 -11.34 -1.72
C VAL A 142 2.30 -12.16 -0.51
N PHE A 143 3.58 -12.08 -0.15
CA PHE A 143 4.12 -12.81 0.99
C PHE A 143 3.45 -12.40 2.31
N SER A 144 3.28 -11.09 2.54
CA SER A 144 2.60 -10.58 3.75
C SER A 144 1.14 -11.05 3.83
N ILE A 145 0.40 -11.07 2.72
CA ILE A 145 -0.99 -11.55 2.68
C ILE A 145 -1.06 -13.01 3.10
N LEU A 146 -0.22 -13.86 2.50
CA LEU A 146 -0.19 -15.30 2.78
C LEU A 146 0.24 -15.60 4.21
N GLN A 147 1.20 -14.83 4.73
CA GLN A 147 1.70 -15.01 6.09
C GLN A 147 0.68 -14.64 7.17
N HIS A 148 -0.20 -13.66 6.92
CA HIS A 148 -1.09 -13.10 7.93
C HIS A 148 -2.56 -13.51 7.81
N THR A 149 -2.98 -14.11 6.69
CA THR A 149 -4.34 -14.65 6.58
C THR A 149 -4.42 -16.05 7.21
N ALA A 150 -5.55 -16.37 7.85
CA ALA A 150 -5.74 -17.71 8.41
C ALA A 150 -6.02 -18.77 7.33
N CYS A 151 -6.45 -18.37 6.14
CA CYS A 151 -6.81 -19.28 5.04
C CYS A 151 -6.05 -18.92 3.74
N PRO A 152 -4.72 -19.10 3.70
CA PRO A 152 -3.90 -18.72 2.55
C PRO A 152 -4.23 -19.50 1.27
N GLU A 153 -4.74 -20.72 1.38
CA GLU A 153 -5.10 -21.56 0.21
C GLU A 153 -6.43 -21.13 -0.43
N ASP A 154 -7.20 -20.26 0.26
CA ASP A 154 -8.46 -19.69 -0.25
C ASP A 154 -8.24 -18.33 -0.95
N VAL A 155 -7.01 -17.82 -0.96
CA VAL A 155 -6.65 -16.55 -1.63
C VAL A 155 -6.29 -16.81 -3.09
N SER A 156 -6.88 -16.03 -4.00
CA SER A 156 -6.61 -16.10 -5.44
C SER A 156 -6.05 -14.77 -5.93
N PHE A 157 -4.87 -14.82 -6.56
CA PHE A 157 -4.19 -13.63 -7.06
C PHE A 157 -4.45 -13.41 -8.55
N HIS A 158 -4.74 -12.16 -8.90
CA HIS A 158 -4.96 -11.70 -10.26
C HIS A 158 -3.99 -10.55 -10.57
N PHE A 159 -3.08 -10.75 -11.52
CA PHE A 159 -2.10 -9.74 -11.90
C PHE A 159 -2.44 -9.10 -13.24
N LEU A 160 -2.51 -7.76 -13.26
CA LEU A 160 -2.49 -6.99 -14.49
C LEU A 160 -1.03 -6.64 -14.77
N ALA A 161 -0.41 -7.37 -15.69
CA ALA A 161 1.01 -7.30 -15.94
C ALA A 161 1.32 -6.49 -17.20
N ALA A 162 2.41 -5.71 -17.14
CA ALA A 162 2.96 -5.07 -18.32
C ALA A 162 3.61 -6.10 -19.26
N ARG A 163 4.26 -7.13 -18.71
CA ARG A 163 4.98 -8.16 -19.48
C ARG A 163 4.80 -9.53 -18.82
N ARG A 164 4.72 -10.59 -19.63
CA ARG A 164 4.56 -11.98 -19.15
C ARG A 164 5.68 -12.39 -18.17
N ARG A 165 6.93 -12.01 -18.46
CA ARG A 165 8.10 -12.36 -17.65
C ARG A 165 8.04 -11.89 -16.19
N ASP A 166 7.34 -10.78 -15.92
CA ASP A 166 7.25 -10.25 -14.56
C ASP A 166 6.45 -11.23 -13.66
N ALA A 167 5.53 -12.01 -14.25
CA ALA A 167 4.79 -13.05 -13.55
C ALA A 167 5.60 -14.33 -13.32
N ASP A 168 6.61 -14.61 -14.15
CA ASP A 168 7.45 -15.80 -13.97
C ASP A 168 8.28 -15.69 -12.69
N ALA A 169 8.72 -14.48 -12.33
CA ALA A 169 9.35 -14.22 -11.04
C ALA A 169 8.40 -14.50 -9.87
N VAL A 170 7.12 -14.10 -9.97
CA VAL A 170 6.11 -14.40 -8.94
C VAL A 170 5.89 -15.92 -8.83
N ARG A 171 5.74 -16.64 -9.94
CA ARG A 171 5.59 -18.11 -9.94
C ARG A 171 6.80 -18.82 -9.35
N ALA A 172 8.01 -18.38 -9.68
CA ALA A 172 9.24 -18.94 -9.11
C ALA A 172 9.38 -18.67 -7.61
N THR A 173 8.87 -17.52 -7.14
CA THR A 173 8.89 -17.16 -5.71
C THR A 173 7.83 -17.94 -4.92
N PHE A 174 6.66 -18.18 -5.51
CA PHE A 174 5.52 -18.83 -4.87
C PHE A 174 5.02 -20.03 -5.71
N PRO A 175 5.79 -21.14 -5.77
CA PRO A 175 5.50 -22.25 -6.69
C PRO A 175 4.21 -23.01 -6.37
N TYR A 176 3.66 -22.81 -5.18
CA TYR A 176 2.40 -23.40 -4.73
C TYR A 176 1.16 -22.54 -5.06
N LEU A 177 1.34 -21.34 -5.63
CA LEU A 177 0.25 -20.50 -6.12
C LEU A 177 0.01 -20.74 -7.61
N ASP A 178 -1.24 -20.57 -8.03
CA ASP A 178 -1.63 -20.50 -9.44
C ASP A 178 -2.24 -19.13 -9.76
N PRO A 179 -1.41 -18.08 -9.94
CA PRO A 179 -1.91 -16.74 -10.17
C PRO A 179 -2.44 -16.56 -11.60
N SER A 180 -3.61 -15.94 -11.74
CA SER A 180 -4.11 -15.52 -13.05
C SER A 180 -3.38 -14.26 -13.51
N VAL A 181 -2.87 -14.26 -14.74
CA VAL A 181 -2.11 -13.12 -15.29
C VAL A 181 -2.79 -12.60 -16.55
N TYR A 182 -3.09 -11.31 -16.54
CA TYR A 182 -3.72 -10.60 -17.64
C TYR A 182 -2.73 -9.56 -18.17
N ILE A 183 -2.40 -9.65 -19.46
CA ILE A 183 -1.50 -8.67 -20.09
C ILE A 183 -2.29 -7.41 -20.37
N PHE A 184 -1.89 -6.32 -19.72
CA PHE A 184 -2.52 -5.03 -19.91
C PHE A 184 -2.01 -4.38 -21.19
N ASP A 185 -2.91 -4.06 -22.10
CA ASP A 185 -2.60 -3.33 -23.33
C ASP A 185 -2.50 -1.82 -23.04
N PRO A 186 -1.29 -1.21 -23.16
CA PRO A 186 -1.09 0.21 -22.93
C PRO A 186 -1.90 1.11 -23.87
N ALA A 187 -2.27 0.62 -25.06
CA ALA A 187 -3.03 1.38 -26.05
C ALA A 187 -4.43 1.79 -25.54
N ARG A 188 -4.98 1.08 -24.55
CA ARG A 188 -6.26 1.42 -23.91
C ARG A 188 -6.26 2.83 -23.30
N VAL A 189 -5.11 3.27 -22.78
CA VAL A 189 -4.99 4.51 -22.00
C VAL A 189 -4.05 5.52 -22.62
N SER A 190 -3.13 5.13 -23.51
CA SER A 190 -2.08 6.01 -24.04
C SER A 190 -2.62 7.32 -24.67
N GLY A 191 -3.76 7.25 -25.37
CA GLY A 191 -4.43 8.43 -25.94
C GLY A 191 -5.10 9.34 -24.91
N ARG A 192 -5.36 8.85 -23.69
CA ARG A 192 -6.13 9.53 -22.62
C ARG A 192 -5.28 10.00 -21.45
N ILE A 193 -4.00 9.65 -21.43
CA ILE A 193 -3.07 10.10 -20.37
C ILE A 193 -2.61 11.52 -20.68
N SER A 194 -2.82 12.40 -19.70
CA SER A 194 -2.23 13.74 -19.63
C SER A 194 -1.03 13.70 -18.70
N ARG A 195 0.09 14.34 -19.10
CA ARG A 195 1.32 14.40 -18.29
C ARG A 195 0.98 14.83 -16.86
N SER A 196 1.37 14.06 -15.86
CA SER A 196 1.23 14.38 -14.45
C SER A 196 2.44 15.19 -13.96
N VAL A 197 2.32 15.85 -12.81
CA VAL A 197 3.45 16.46 -12.08
C VAL A 197 4.51 15.41 -11.70
N ARG A 198 4.18 14.12 -11.79
CA ARG A 198 5.12 13.01 -11.64
C ARG A 198 5.08 12.11 -12.86
N HIS A 199 6.18 12.02 -13.61
CA HIS A 199 6.30 11.12 -14.76
C HIS A 199 5.98 9.65 -14.46
N ALA A 200 6.27 9.17 -13.24
CA ALA A 200 5.92 7.81 -12.82
C ALA A 200 4.41 7.55 -12.80
N LEU A 201 3.58 8.59 -12.68
CA LEU A 201 2.11 8.47 -12.68
C LEU A 201 1.52 8.40 -14.09
N ASP A 202 2.33 8.68 -15.13
CA ASP A 202 1.94 8.60 -16.54
C ASP A 202 2.09 7.18 -17.10
N GLN A 203 2.63 6.25 -16.30
CA GLN A 203 2.78 4.86 -16.69
C GLN A 203 1.40 4.24 -16.93
N PRO A 204 1.14 3.64 -18.11
CA PRO A 204 -0.16 3.04 -18.45
C PRO A 204 -0.71 2.09 -17.38
N LEU A 205 0.17 1.34 -16.71
CA LEU A 205 -0.23 0.38 -15.69
C LEU A 205 -0.87 1.03 -14.45
N ASN A 206 -0.57 2.32 -14.17
CA ASN A 206 -1.22 3.10 -13.10
C ASN A 206 -2.73 3.29 -13.35
N TYR A 207 -3.18 3.10 -14.59
CA TYR A 207 -4.58 3.19 -15.02
C TYR A 207 -5.22 1.82 -15.21
N ALA A 208 -4.45 0.72 -15.15
CA ALA A 208 -4.95 -0.63 -15.40
C ALA A 208 -6.10 -1.03 -14.46
N ARG A 209 -6.08 -0.55 -13.21
CA ARG A 209 -7.17 -0.76 -12.23
C ARG A 209 -8.54 -0.29 -12.68
N ILE A 210 -8.63 0.67 -13.61
CA ILE A 210 -9.90 1.14 -14.18
C ILE A 210 -10.59 0.00 -14.94
N TYR A 211 -9.80 -0.85 -15.60
CA TYR A 211 -10.25 -1.94 -16.46
C TYR A 211 -10.31 -3.28 -15.73
N LEU A 212 -10.12 -3.28 -14.41
CA LEU A 212 -10.08 -4.51 -13.62
C LEU A 212 -11.33 -5.34 -13.84
N ALA A 213 -12.50 -4.70 -13.80
CA ALA A 213 -13.76 -5.37 -13.98
C ALA A 213 -13.96 -5.92 -15.40
N ASP A 214 -13.48 -5.20 -16.41
CA ASP A 214 -13.57 -5.65 -17.81
C ASP A 214 -12.61 -6.80 -18.10
N THR A 215 -11.51 -6.89 -17.35
CA THR A 215 -10.42 -7.86 -17.53
C THR A 215 -10.69 -9.17 -16.81
N LEU A 216 -11.22 -9.10 -15.59
CA LEU A 216 -11.46 -10.30 -14.77
C LEU A 216 -12.57 -11.18 -15.38
N PRO A 217 -12.52 -12.52 -15.19
CA PRO A 217 -13.59 -13.43 -15.59
C PRO A 217 -14.93 -13.02 -14.99
N ARG A 218 -16.04 -13.32 -15.70
CA ARG A 218 -17.40 -13.00 -15.23
C ARG A 218 -17.76 -13.68 -13.90
N ALA A 219 -17.17 -14.84 -13.64
CA ALA A 219 -17.34 -15.57 -12.38
C ALA A 219 -16.79 -14.80 -11.17
N VAL A 220 -15.78 -13.94 -11.37
CA VAL A 220 -15.26 -13.05 -10.31
C VAL A 220 -16.21 -11.86 -10.16
N ARG A 221 -16.96 -11.87 -9.06
CA ARG A 221 -17.97 -10.86 -8.73
C ARG A 221 -17.48 -9.80 -7.74
N ARG A 222 -16.46 -10.11 -6.94
CA ARG A 222 -15.84 -9.22 -5.95
C ARG A 222 -14.33 -9.38 -6.03
N VAL A 223 -13.58 -8.32 -5.73
CA VAL A 223 -12.11 -8.33 -5.69
C VAL A 223 -11.60 -7.26 -4.72
N ILE A 224 -10.49 -7.52 -4.04
CA ILE A 224 -9.71 -6.50 -3.34
C ILE A 224 -8.57 -6.08 -4.26
N TYR A 225 -8.55 -4.81 -4.67
CA TYR A 225 -7.42 -4.23 -5.37
C TYR A 225 -6.41 -3.68 -4.37
N LEU A 226 -5.13 -4.04 -4.55
CA LEU A 226 -4.00 -3.60 -3.74
C LEU A 226 -2.87 -3.07 -4.65
N ASP A 227 -2.32 -1.89 -4.31
CA ASP A 227 -1.09 -1.38 -4.92
C ASP A 227 0.12 -2.26 -4.50
N SER A 228 1.18 -2.22 -5.32
CA SER A 228 2.37 -3.08 -5.15
C SER A 228 3.27 -2.70 -3.98
N ASP A 229 2.99 -1.62 -3.26
CA ASP A 229 3.81 -1.09 -2.17
C ASP A 229 3.08 -1.12 -0.81
N VAL A 230 2.32 -2.19 -0.61
CA VAL A 230 1.60 -2.48 0.63
C VAL A 230 2.22 -3.64 1.40
N VAL A 231 1.98 -3.68 2.71
CA VAL A 231 2.18 -4.84 3.57
C VAL A 231 0.91 -5.04 4.38
N VAL A 232 0.35 -6.24 4.31
CA VAL A 232 -0.83 -6.64 5.10
C VAL A 232 -0.34 -7.34 6.37
N VAL A 233 -0.79 -6.88 7.53
CA VAL A 233 -0.36 -7.37 8.87
C VAL A 233 -1.53 -7.90 9.70
N ASP A 234 -2.66 -8.17 9.04
CA ASP A 234 -3.89 -8.71 9.63
C ASP A 234 -4.58 -9.62 8.61
N ASP A 235 -5.60 -10.34 9.04
CA ASP A 235 -6.30 -11.28 8.16
C ASP A 235 -7.13 -10.55 7.10
N VAL A 236 -6.68 -10.61 5.84
CA VAL A 236 -7.31 -9.94 4.69
C VAL A 236 -8.78 -10.32 4.48
N ARG A 237 -9.21 -11.49 5.00
CA ARG A 237 -10.61 -11.93 4.96
C ARG A 237 -11.55 -10.94 5.67
N LYS A 238 -11.06 -10.21 6.67
CA LYS A 238 -11.82 -9.16 7.37
C LYS A 238 -12.10 -7.95 6.47
N LEU A 239 -11.20 -7.63 5.54
CA LEU A 239 -11.45 -6.61 4.52
C LEU A 239 -12.38 -7.15 3.43
N TRP A 240 -12.22 -8.41 3.04
CA TRP A 240 -13.10 -9.09 2.08
C TRP A 240 -14.57 -9.09 2.54
N SER A 241 -14.80 -9.29 3.84
CA SER A 241 -16.13 -9.41 4.45
C SER A 241 -16.85 -8.07 4.66
N VAL A 242 -16.29 -6.95 4.19
CA VAL A 242 -16.99 -5.66 4.25
C VAL A 242 -18.32 -5.77 3.51
N ASP A 243 -19.38 -5.33 4.18
CA ASP A 243 -20.72 -5.30 3.63
C ASP A 243 -20.87 -4.11 2.67
N LEU A 244 -20.86 -4.40 1.36
CA LEU A 244 -21.09 -3.42 0.31
C LEU A 244 -22.58 -3.11 0.12
N ASP A 245 -23.50 -3.85 0.74
CA ASP A 245 -24.94 -3.63 0.61
C ASP A 245 -25.50 -2.69 1.68
N ALA A 246 -24.81 -2.61 2.82
CA ALA A 246 -25.06 -1.62 3.87
C ALA A 246 -25.21 -0.21 3.27
N GLY A 247 -26.28 0.51 3.64
CA GLY A 247 -26.47 1.90 3.21
C GLY A 247 -26.85 2.08 1.73
N GLY A 248 -27.39 1.04 1.08
CA GLY A 248 -28.06 1.15 -0.23
C GLY A 248 -27.26 0.62 -1.42
N GLY A 249 -26.29 -0.27 -1.20
CA GLY A 249 -25.48 -0.87 -2.25
C GLY A 249 -24.39 0.07 -2.77
N HIS A 250 -23.14 -0.29 -2.53
CA HIS A 250 -21.93 0.42 -2.92
C HIS A 250 -21.15 -0.43 -3.91
N VAL A 251 -20.44 0.23 -4.83
CA VAL A 251 -19.59 -0.43 -5.82
C VAL A 251 -18.16 -0.60 -5.31
N VAL A 252 -17.72 0.31 -4.43
CA VAL A 252 -16.38 0.31 -3.85
C VAL A 252 -16.46 0.54 -2.34
N ALA A 253 -15.58 -0.12 -1.59
CA ALA A 253 -15.26 0.23 -0.21
C ALA A 253 -13.77 0.59 -0.08
N ALA A 254 -13.48 1.66 0.67
CA ALA A 254 -12.11 2.11 0.96
C ALA A 254 -12.08 3.04 2.18
N PRO A 255 -10.92 3.22 2.84
CA PRO A 255 -10.77 4.24 3.88
C PRO A 255 -10.96 5.66 3.36
N GLU A 256 -11.84 6.43 4.00
CA GLU A 256 -12.14 7.84 3.66
C GLU A 256 -11.46 8.82 4.60
N TYR A 257 -10.80 9.86 4.07
CA TYR A 257 -10.12 10.89 4.85
C TYR A 257 -10.75 12.26 4.59
N CYS A 258 -11.95 12.46 5.16
CA CYS A 258 -12.73 13.70 5.02
C CYS A 258 -12.09 14.95 5.66
N HIS A 259 -11.05 14.78 6.48
CA HIS A 259 -10.29 15.88 7.08
C HIS A 259 -9.28 16.51 6.11
N THR A 260 -8.99 15.85 4.99
CA THR A 260 -8.07 16.37 3.98
C THR A 260 -8.72 17.49 3.18
N ASN A 261 -7.92 18.45 2.71
CA ASN A 261 -8.42 19.49 1.82
C ASN A 261 -8.67 18.89 0.42
N PHE A 262 -9.92 18.50 0.17
CA PHE A 262 -10.37 17.87 -1.07
C PHE A 262 -10.17 18.75 -2.31
N THR A 263 -10.20 20.08 -2.15
CA THR A 263 -10.00 21.04 -3.25
C THR A 263 -8.63 20.86 -3.92
N LYS A 264 -7.61 20.42 -3.18
CA LYS A 264 -6.23 20.24 -3.67
C LYS A 264 -6.05 19.14 -4.72
N TYR A 265 -7.04 18.27 -4.93
CA TYR A 265 -6.97 17.20 -5.92
C TYR A 265 -7.37 17.64 -7.33
N PHE A 266 -7.88 18.86 -7.47
CA PHE A 266 -8.31 19.47 -8.73
C PHE A 266 -7.72 20.87 -8.89
N THR A 267 -7.63 21.37 -10.13
CA THR A 267 -7.09 22.70 -10.44
C THR A 267 -8.13 23.80 -10.23
N ASP A 268 -7.69 25.06 -10.18
CA ASP A 268 -8.60 26.20 -10.15
C ASP A 268 -9.53 26.22 -11.38
N ALA A 269 -9.04 25.77 -12.55
CA ALA A 269 -9.83 25.63 -13.77
C ALA A 269 -10.98 24.61 -13.66
N PHE A 270 -10.88 23.63 -12.76
CA PHE A 270 -11.99 22.74 -12.44
C PHE A 270 -13.02 23.45 -11.56
N TRP A 271 -12.57 24.10 -10.50
CA TRP A 271 -13.45 24.71 -9.50
C TRP A 271 -14.15 25.98 -10.00
N SER A 272 -13.52 26.73 -10.90
CA SER A 272 -14.10 27.95 -11.49
C SER A 272 -15.15 27.66 -12.56
N ASP A 273 -15.25 26.42 -13.06
CA ASP A 273 -16.31 26.03 -14.00
C ASP A 273 -17.49 25.40 -13.25
N PRO A 274 -18.67 26.04 -13.24
CA PRO A 274 -19.87 25.50 -12.60
C PRO A 274 -20.34 24.17 -13.18
N ARG A 275 -20.11 23.90 -14.47
CA ARG A 275 -20.50 22.63 -15.11
C ARG A 275 -19.67 21.46 -14.56
N LEU A 276 -18.38 21.67 -14.32
CA LEU A 276 -17.51 20.63 -13.78
C LEU A 276 -17.68 20.46 -12.28
N SER A 277 -17.55 21.55 -11.52
CA SER A 277 -17.68 21.53 -10.06
C SER A 277 -19.06 21.05 -9.59
N ALA A 278 -20.09 21.21 -10.43
CA ALA A 278 -21.41 20.63 -10.22
C ALA A 278 -21.39 19.13 -9.95
N THR A 279 -20.41 18.38 -10.46
CA THR A 279 -20.27 16.94 -10.16
C THR A 279 -20.28 16.67 -8.66
N PHE A 280 -19.68 17.56 -7.85
CA PHE A 280 -19.56 17.42 -6.39
C PHE A 280 -20.70 18.06 -5.59
N ARG A 281 -21.67 18.71 -6.25
CA ARG A 281 -22.83 19.27 -5.55
C ARG A 281 -23.67 18.14 -4.95
N GLN A 282 -24.20 18.38 -3.75
CA GLN A 282 -25.20 17.49 -3.15
C GLN A 282 -26.42 17.42 -4.06
N GLY A 283 -26.96 16.22 -4.26
CA GLY A 283 -28.07 15.96 -5.17
C GLY A 283 -28.60 14.54 -4.98
N PRO A 284 -29.69 14.16 -5.65
CA PRO A 284 -30.37 12.88 -5.44
C PRO A 284 -29.49 11.65 -5.75
N HIS A 285 -28.42 11.82 -6.51
CA HIS A 285 -27.47 10.77 -6.86
C HIS A 285 -26.17 10.81 -6.04
N ARG A 286 -26.09 11.65 -5.00
CA ARG A 286 -24.91 11.79 -4.15
C ARG A 286 -25.26 11.59 -2.68
N ARG A 287 -24.86 10.46 -2.11
CA ARG A 287 -25.28 10.02 -0.76
C ARG A 287 -24.60 10.78 0.36
N ARG A 288 -23.33 11.12 0.18
CA ARG A 288 -22.49 11.74 1.21
C ARG A 288 -21.64 12.88 0.66
N ARG A 289 -21.08 13.68 1.56
CA ARG A 289 -20.08 14.70 1.21
C ARG A 289 -18.88 14.02 0.53
N PRO A 290 -18.40 14.51 -0.63
CA PRO A 290 -17.22 13.97 -1.26
C PRO A 290 -16.00 14.09 -0.34
N CYS A 291 -15.36 12.95 -0.10
CA CYS A 291 -14.12 12.84 0.66
C CYS A 291 -13.04 12.19 -0.20
N TYR A 292 -11.78 12.50 0.12
CA TYR A 292 -10.66 11.78 -0.45
C TYR A 292 -10.65 10.35 0.10
N PHE A 293 -10.43 9.40 -0.80
CA PHE A 293 -10.00 8.05 -0.46
C PHE A 293 -8.81 7.70 -1.35
N ASN A 294 -7.91 6.89 -0.83
CA ASN A 294 -6.77 6.40 -1.61
C ASN A 294 -7.22 5.22 -2.48
N THR A 295 -6.82 5.22 -3.76
CA THR A 295 -7.20 4.19 -4.75
C THR A 295 -6.23 3.01 -4.82
N GLY A 296 -5.30 2.90 -3.86
CA GLY A 296 -4.36 1.80 -3.74
C GLY A 296 -4.84 0.66 -2.85
N VAL A 297 -5.97 0.83 -2.14
CA VAL A 297 -6.63 -0.21 -1.36
C VAL A 297 -8.13 -0.07 -1.53
N MET A 298 -8.77 -0.98 -2.25
CA MET A 298 -10.20 -0.93 -2.54
C MET A 298 -10.81 -2.33 -2.55
N VAL A 299 -11.96 -2.51 -1.90
CA VAL A 299 -12.85 -3.65 -2.19
C VAL A 299 -13.79 -3.21 -3.30
N ILE A 300 -13.90 -3.99 -4.37
CA ILE A 300 -14.69 -3.63 -5.55
C ILE A 300 -15.71 -4.73 -5.80
N ASP A 301 -16.99 -4.35 -5.87
CA ASP A 301 -18.02 -5.17 -6.47
C ASP A 301 -17.88 -5.09 -7.99
N VAL A 302 -17.26 -6.11 -8.54
CA VAL A 302 -16.93 -6.21 -9.96
C VAL A 302 -18.20 -6.35 -10.80
N ALA A 303 -19.22 -7.03 -10.29
CA ALA A 303 -20.49 -7.18 -11.00
C ALA A 303 -21.22 -5.84 -11.13
N ARG A 304 -21.31 -5.07 -10.03
CA ARG A 304 -21.89 -3.71 -10.05
C ARG A 304 -21.05 -2.73 -10.87
N TRP A 305 -19.72 -2.83 -10.80
CA TRP A 305 -18.83 -2.00 -11.62
C TRP A 305 -19.13 -2.18 -13.11
N ARG A 306 -19.25 -3.42 -13.58
CA ARG A 306 -19.63 -3.74 -14.98
C ARG A 306 -21.02 -3.21 -15.30
N ALA A 307 -22.02 -3.53 -14.48
CA ALA A 307 -23.41 -3.15 -14.71
C ALA A 307 -23.61 -1.63 -14.76
N GLY A 308 -22.88 -0.88 -13.93
CA GLY A 308 -22.93 0.59 -13.90
C GLY A 308 -21.99 1.28 -14.89
N GLY A 309 -21.25 0.54 -15.72
CA GLY A 309 -20.35 1.12 -16.72
C GLY A 309 -19.28 2.03 -16.13
N TYR A 310 -18.76 1.71 -14.94
CA TYR A 310 -17.88 2.60 -14.19
C TYR A 310 -16.54 2.85 -14.90
N SER A 311 -16.00 1.86 -15.64
CA SER A 311 -14.79 2.06 -16.46
C SER A 311 -14.98 3.21 -17.44
N ARG A 312 -16.10 3.23 -18.18
CA ARG A 312 -16.44 4.28 -19.16
C ARG A 312 -16.59 5.64 -18.49
N ARG A 313 -17.26 5.70 -17.34
CA ARG A 313 -17.44 6.96 -16.57
C ARG A 313 -16.10 7.54 -16.12
N VAL A 314 -15.14 6.70 -15.75
CA VAL A 314 -13.78 7.14 -15.41
C VAL A 314 -13.05 7.63 -16.67
N GLU A 315 -13.17 6.93 -17.79
CA GLU A 315 -12.58 7.34 -19.08
C GLU A 315 -13.13 8.67 -19.60
N GLU A 316 -14.43 8.93 -19.44
CA GLU A 316 -15.07 10.20 -19.80
C GLU A 316 -14.38 11.38 -19.09
N TRP A 317 -14.09 11.24 -17.79
CA TRP A 317 -13.33 12.28 -17.06
C TRP A 317 -11.87 12.40 -17.48
N MET A 318 -11.25 11.30 -17.90
CA MET A 318 -9.90 11.33 -18.48
C MET A 318 -9.89 12.06 -19.84
N ALA A 319 -10.95 11.90 -20.64
CA ALA A 319 -11.12 12.61 -21.91
C ALA A 319 -11.28 14.12 -21.67
N VAL A 320 -12.13 14.55 -20.72
CA VAL A 320 -12.27 15.98 -20.32
C VAL A 320 -10.90 16.58 -19.95
N GLN A 321 -10.11 15.87 -19.14
CA GLN A 321 -8.76 16.28 -18.76
C GLN A 321 -7.80 16.45 -19.96
N LYS A 322 -7.97 15.63 -20.99
CA LYS A 322 -7.06 15.53 -22.14
C LYS A 322 -7.42 16.49 -23.27
N GLU A 323 -8.71 16.57 -23.59
CA GLU A 323 -9.24 17.17 -24.80
C GLU A 323 -9.80 18.57 -24.54
N GLU A 324 -10.39 18.80 -23.38
CA GLU A 324 -11.04 20.09 -23.07
C GLU A 324 -10.13 21.00 -22.25
N LYS A 325 -9.72 20.55 -21.05
CA LYS A 325 -8.95 21.36 -20.11
C LYS A 325 -8.29 20.56 -19.01
N ARG A 326 -7.18 21.10 -18.50
CA ARG A 326 -6.42 20.50 -17.41
C ARG A 326 -7.09 20.76 -16.05
N ILE A 327 -7.89 19.80 -15.61
CA ILE A 327 -8.73 19.84 -14.40
C ILE A 327 -8.06 19.23 -13.15
N TYR A 328 -6.97 18.49 -13.31
CA TYR A 328 -6.14 17.97 -12.22
C TYR A 328 -4.67 17.78 -12.64
N SER A 329 -3.80 17.57 -11.66
CA SER A 329 -2.34 17.44 -11.87
C SER A 329 -1.76 16.09 -11.43
N LEU A 330 -2.59 15.21 -10.85
CA LEU A 330 -2.22 13.88 -10.39
C LEU A 330 -2.43 12.82 -11.50
N GLY A 331 -2.14 11.55 -11.19
CA GLY A 331 -2.30 10.41 -12.10
C GLY A 331 -3.75 9.91 -12.16
N SER A 332 -3.95 8.60 -12.00
CA SER A 332 -5.28 7.98 -12.09
C SER A 332 -6.23 8.28 -10.92
N LEU A 333 -5.78 8.88 -9.82
CA LEU A 333 -6.61 9.13 -8.63
C LEU A 333 -7.80 10.09 -8.88
N PRO A 334 -7.63 11.30 -9.44
CA PRO A 334 -8.74 12.25 -9.56
C PRO A 334 -9.94 11.74 -10.38
N PRO A 335 -9.76 11.01 -11.50
CA PRO A 335 -10.88 10.36 -12.19
C PRO A 335 -11.71 9.43 -11.29
N PHE A 336 -11.08 8.66 -10.40
CA PHE A 336 -11.84 7.86 -9.41
C PHE A 336 -12.60 8.75 -8.44
N LEU A 337 -12.00 9.84 -7.94
CA LEU A 337 -12.68 10.77 -7.04
C LEU A 337 -13.89 11.43 -7.72
N LEU A 338 -13.78 11.80 -8.99
CA LEU A 338 -14.88 12.38 -9.78
C LEU A 338 -16.07 11.44 -9.90
N VAL A 339 -15.84 10.13 -9.99
CA VAL A 339 -16.89 9.12 -10.15
C VAL A 339 -17.44 8.61 -8.81
N LEU A 340 -16.60 8.52 -7.76
CA LEU A 340 -16.89 7.73 -6.57
C LEU A 340 -16.85 8.51 -5.24
N ALA A 341 -16.23 9.70 -5.17
CA ALA A 341 -16.13 10.40 -3.90
C ALA A 341 -17.53 10.72 -3.35
N GLY A 342 -17.84 10.29 -2.12
CA GLY A 342 -19.17 10.41 -1.50
C GLY A 342 -20.12 9.24 -1.77
N GLU A 343 -19.74 8.29 -2.65
CA GLU A 343 -20.55 7.13 -3.04
C GLU A 343 -19.98 5.79 -2.56
N ILE A 344 -18.80 5.78 -1.95
CA ILE A 344 -18.16 4.55 -1.47
C ILE A 344 -18.65 4.14 -0.07
N MET A 345 -18.51 2.85 0.24
CA MET A 345 -18.64 2.35 1.60
C MET A 345 -17.37 2.67 2.39
N PRO A 346 -17.43 3.50 3.44
CA PRO A 346 -16.25 3.76 4.27
C PRO A 346 -15.86 2.51 5.05
N VAL A 347 -14.57 2.24 5.12
CA VAL A 347 -14.01 1.22 6.03
C VAL A 347 -13.01 1.85 6.99
N ASP A 348 -12.70 1.12 8.07
CA ASP A 348 -11.77 1.56 9.10
C ASP A 348 -10.40 1.94 8.51
N HIS A 349 -9.82 3.05 8.98
CA HIS A 349 -8.53 3.58 8.53
C HIS A 349 -7.36 2.62 8.72
N ARG A 350 -7.50 1.62 9.61
CA ARG A 350 -6.51 0.55 9.81
C ARG A 350 -6.16 -0.20 8.53
N TRP A 351 -7.06 -0.23 7.55
CA TRP A 351 -6.87 -0.88 6.26
C TRP A 351 -6.06 -0.07 5.26
N ASN A 352 -5.63 1.15 5.60
CA ASN A 352 -4.73 1.91 4.76
C ASN A 352 -3.94 2.95 5.57
N GLN A 353 -2.87 2.51 6.22
CA GLN A 353 -1.87 3.38 6.84
C GLN A 353 -0.97 3.98 5.75
N HIS A 354 -1.55 4.88 4.94
CA HIS A 354 -0.91 5.42 3.74
C HIS A 354 0.10 6.53 4.03
N GLY A 355 0.89 6.89 3.02
CA GLY A 355 1.81 8.03 3.05
C GLY A 355 3.18 7.69 3.64
N LEU A 356 3.47 6.41 3.86
CA LEU A 356 4.76 5.94 4.38
C LEU A 356 5.90 6.14 3.36
N GLY A 357 5.54 6.34 2.08
CA GLY A 357 6.48 6.76 1.04
C GLY A 357 6.97 8.20 1.15
N GLY A 358 6.57 8.91 2.22
CA GLY A 358 7.00 10.27 2.53
C GLY A 358 6.24 11.34 1.76
N ASP A 359 6.52 12.60 2.09
CA ASP A 359 5.97 13.71 1.33
C ASP A 359 6.57 13.77 -0.09
N ASN A 360 5.81 14.37 -1.00
CA ASN A 360 6.14 14.36 -2.41
C ASN A 360 7.17 15.44 -2.81
N ALA A 361 7.46 16.35 -1.88
CA ALA A 361 8.25 17.55 -2.07
C ALA A 361 9.69 17.39 -1.52
N GLU A 362 9.84 16.79 -0.35
CA GLU A 362 11.09 16.71 0.41
C GLU A 362 11.50 15.28 0.78
N GLY A 363 10.65 14.28 0.50
CA GLY A 363 10.95 12.88 0.75
C GLY A 363 11.02 12.51 2.24
N ARG A 364 10.50 13.38 3.12
CA ARG A 364 10.56 13.22 4.58
C ARG A 364 9.88 11.94 5.03
N CYS A 365 10.48 11.25 5.99
CA CYS A 365 9.90 10.09 6.66
C CYS A 365 8.65 10.50 7.42
N ARG A 366 7.57 9.73 7.27
CA ARG A 366 6.32 9.93 8.01
C ARG A 366 6.15 8.86 9.08
N SER A 367 5.72 9.28 10.26
CA SER A 367 5.35 8.36 11.34
C SER A 367 4.01 7.68 11.05
N LEU A 368 3.77 6.54 11.71
CA LEU A 368 2.46 5.89 11.74
C LEU A 368 1.43 6.84 12.37
N HIS A 369 0.21 6.81 11.85
CA HIS A 369 -0.93 7.52 12.46
C HIS A 369 -1.43 6.70 13.67
N PRO A 370 -2.03 7.35 14.68
CA PRO A 370 -2.58 6.64 15.83
C PRO A 370 -3.72 5.70 15.43
N GLY A 371 -3.83 4.56 16.13
CA GLY A 371 -4.89 3.59 15.92
C GLY A 371 -4.37 2.20 15.58
N PRO A 372 -5.28 1.22 15.44
CA PRO A 372 -4.92 -0.11 14.97
C PRO A 372 -4.44 -0.06 13.51
N ILE A 373 -3.55 -0.98 13.15
CA ILE A 373 -3.00 -1.10 11.79
C ILE A 373 -3.22 -2.53 11.31
N SER A 374 -3.83 -2.66 10.14
CA SER A 374 -4.00 -3.93 9.43
C SER A 374 -3.29 -3.93 8.07
N LEU A 375 -3.01 -2.75 7.51
CA LEU A 375 -2.29 -2.60 6.26
C LEU A 375 -1.43 -1.33 6.27
N LEU A 376 -0.15 -1.49 5.96
CA LEU A 376 0.85 -0.43 5.78
C LEU A 376 1.02 -0.12 4.29
N HIS A 377 1.06 1.16 3.90
CA HIS A 377 1.11 1.53 2.49
C HIS A 377 2.14 2.65 2.23
N TRP A 378 3.18 2.33 1.45
CA TRP A 378 4.23 3.24 1.01
C TRP A 378 3.83 4.12 -0.17
N SER A 379 2.58 4.59 -0.15
CA SER A 379 2.07 5.55 -1.12
C SER A 379 2.95 6.80 -1.10
N GLY A 380 3.51 7.19 -2.24
CA GLY A 380 4.50 8.26 -2.31
C GLY A 380 5.68 7.89 -3.20
N LYS A 381 6.76 8.67 -3.13
CA LYS A 381 7.97 8.45 -3.94
C LYS A 381 8.95 7.49 -3.27
N GLY A 382 9.08 7.54 -1.95
CA GLY A 382 10.04 6.70 -1.23
C GLY A 382 9.55 5.27 -1.11
N LYS A 383 10.21 4.34 -1.81
CA LYS A 383 9.92 2.92 -1.69
C LYS A 383 10.84 2.28 -0.66
N PRO A 384 10.33 1.38 0.20
CA PRO A 384 11.09 0.84 1.31
C PRO A 384 12.34 0.10 0.81
N TRP A 385 12.22 -0.72 -0.23
CA TRP A 385 13.37 -1.41 -0.85
C TRP A 385 14.45 -0.44 -1.35
N LEU A 386 14.06 0.65 -2.02
CA LEU A 386 15.04 1.64 -2.51
C LEU A 386 15.75 2.36 -1.35
N ARG A 387 15.02 2.70 -0.28
CA ARG A 387 15.58 3.37 0.90
C ARG A 387 16.50 2.45 1.71
N LEU A 388 16.15 1.17 1.82
CA LEU A 388 16.98 0.14 2.46
C LEU A 388 18.27 -0.08 1.66
N ASP A 389 18.18 -0.29 0.33
CA ASP A 389 19.35 -0.50 -0.53
C ASP A 389 20.31 0.70 -0.52
N THR A 390 19.77 1.92 -0.50
CA THR A 390 20.57 3.15 -0.43
C THR A 390 21.04 3.52 0.97
N ARG A 391 20.81 2.65 1.98
CA ARG A 391 21.16 2.85 3.39
C ARG A 391 20.62 4.16 3.97
N LYS A 392 19.46 4.60 3.49
CA LYS A 392 18.71 5.77 3.98
C LYS A 392 17.28 5.39 4.38
N PRO A 393 17.07 4.36 5.22
CA PRO A 393 15.73 3.93 5.60
C PRO A 393 15.06 4.92 6.53
N CYS A 394 13.76 5.09 6.35
CA CYS A 394 12.88 5.57 7.38
C CYS A 394 12.66 4.47 8.44
N THR A 395 12.35 4.84 9.69
CA THR A 395 12.06 3.85 10.74
C THR A 395 10.95 2.88 10.33
N VAL A 396 9.95 3.35 9.60
CA VAL A 396 8.84 2.51 9.13
C VAL A 396 9.28 1.48 8.09
N ASP A 397 10.35 1.71 7.32
CA ASP A 397 10.80 0.81 6.25
C ASP A 397 11.28 -0.56 6.80
N TYR A 398 11.73 -0.59 8.06
CA TYR A 398 12.05 -1.84 8.78
C TYR A 398 10.81 -2.69 9.10
N LEU A 399 9.59 -2.14 8.97
CA LEU A 399 8.36 -2.95 9.04
C LEU A 399 8.10 -3.69 7.72
N TRP A 400 8.70 -3.25 6.61
CA TRP A 400 8.61 -3.90 5.30
C TRP A 400 9.71 -4.95 5.10
N GLU A 401 10.91 -4.69 5.62
CA GLU A 401 12.10 -5.56 5.48
C GLU A 401 11.86 -7.06 5.75
N PRO A 402 11.08 -7.49 6.77
CA PRO A 402 10.84 -8.92 7.00
C PRO A 402 10.16 -9.66 5.84
N TYR A 403 9.48 -8.94 4.94
CA TYR A 403 8.79 -9.50 3.79
C TYR A 403 9.62 -9.46 2.51
N ASP A 404 10.87 -8.99 2.59
CA ASP A 404 11.75 -8.86 1.43
C ASP A 404 12.44 -10.18 1.08
N LEU A 405 11.92 -10.84 0.04
CA LEU A 405 12.48 -12.09 -0.45
C LEU A 405 13.57 -11.88 -1.51
N TYR A 406 13.91 -10.64 -1.86
CA TYR A 406 14.91 -10.34 -2.87
C TYR A 406 16.30 -10.86 -2.47
N LYS A 407 16.97 -11.61 -3.36
CA LYS A 407 18.38 -11.98 -3.17
C LYS A 407 19.21 -10.79 -3.60
N ALA A 408 19.76 -10.04 -2.65
CA ALA A 408 20.83 -9.12 -2.97
C ALA A 408 21.92 -9.90 -3.70
N ALA A 409 22.37 -9.43 -4.87
CA ALA A 409 23.56 -9.99 -5.49
C ALA A 409 24.64 -9.99 -4.41
N ALA A 410 25.25 -11.15 -4.16
CA ALA A 410 26.37 -11.23 -3.24
C ALA A 410 27.35 -10.16 -3.72
N ALA A 411 27.51 -9.09 -2.93
CA ALA A 411 28.62 -8.19 -3.13
C ALA A 411 29.83 -9.11 -3.07
N THR A 412 30.52 -9.25 -4.20
CA THR A 412 31.80 -9.93 -4.26
C THR A 412 32.59 -9.34 -3.10
N ALA A 413 32.78 -10.13 -2.05
CA ALA A 413 33.68 -9.79 -0.99
C ALA A 413 35.03 -9.67 -1.69
N ILE A 414 35.43 -8.44 -1.97
CA ILE A 414 36.83 -8.13 -2.17
C ILE A 414 37.40 -8.33 -0.76
N GLU A 415 37.78 -9.57 -0.47
CA GLU A 415 38.73 -9.86 0.60
C GLU A 415 39.99 -9.04 0.31
N GLU A 416 40.50 -8.44 1.39
CA GLU A 416 41.47 -7.33 1.47
C GLU A 416 42.73 -7.47 0.62
#